data_AF-A0A2X2IPM7-F1
#
_entry.id   AF-A0A2X2IPM7-F1
#
_cell.length_a   1.000
_cell.length_b   1.000
_cell.length_c   1.000
_cell.angle_alpha   90.00
_cell.angle_beta   90.00
_cell.angle_gamma   90.00
#
_symmetry.space_group_name_H-M   'P 1'
#
loop_
_entity.id
_entity.type
_entity.pdbx_description
1 polymer ?
#
loop_
_entity_poly.entity_id
_entity_poly.type
_entity_poly.pdbx_seq_one_letter_code
_entity_poly.pdbx_strand_id
1 'polypeptide(L)'
;MFPATEKRFVKTNFITIIVLFLVIIAGGVVRSTGSGMGCPDWPRCFNRIIPPTDISQLPQGYEQHYIEGRAKKNERFAKIVEFFGDKEMAYKLRTDKNILQHEEFNVAKTWTEYINRLVGVVSGFCLLFTAIYSFTYLKSKSSIVVWSVINLFVVVLQAWLGSIVVSTNLMPWIITVHMLLAIVIVCISIYTYFKAVTLRNKTLLVNRSLGILKGLAIASILLMLTQVIVGTGVREEVDLLTGSSVARTDFITTIGQQFELHRWLAYCSLILVIVLFFLVRTSFNTSSKQYKFALIALILVGIQMLSGIILARFAIPAFAQTTHLVVATLLFGAQFYLLLLLNKQRH
;
A
#
# COMPACT_ATOMS: atom_id res chain seq x y z
N MET A 1 25.56 16.81 15.43
CA MET A 1 26.00 16.09 14.21
C MET A 1 25.76 14.59 14.42
N PHE A 2 25.26 13.84 13.43
CA PHE A 2 25.03 12.39 13.58
C PHE A 2 26.35 11.61 13.55
N PRO A 3 26.56 10.61 14.43
CA PRO A 3 27.61 9.61 14.26
C PRO A 3 27.51 8.89 12.91
N ALA A 4 28.63 8.42 12.36
CA ALA A 4 28.65 7.79 11.03
C ALA A 4 27.70 6.59 10.91
N THR A 5 27.56 5.78 11.97
CA THR A 5 26.65 4.63 12.03
C THR A 5 25.18 5.03 12.02
N GLU A 6 24.81 6.06 12.78
CA GLU A 6 23.45 6.63 12.78
C GLU A 6 23.09 7.24 11.41
N LYS A 7 24.05 7.91 10.74
CA LYS A 7 23.85 8.43 9.37
C LYS A 7 23.50 7.32 8.38
N ARG A 8 24.15 6.15 8.50
CA ARG A 8 23.86 4.99 7.64
C ARG A 8 22.41 4.55 7.81
N PHE A 9 21.95 4.34 9.05
CA PHE A 9 20.55 3.99 9.31
C PHE A 9 19.57 5.03 8.74
N VAL A 10 19.79 6.32 9.03
CA VAL A 10 18.88 7.39 8.58
C VAL A 10 18.80 7.43 7.05
N LYS A 11 19.94 7.32 6.35
CA LYS A 11 19.98 7.30 4.88
C LYS A 11 19.31 6.05 4.31
N THR A 12 19.64 4.87 4.82
CA THR A 12 19.07 3.60 4.36
C THR A 12 17.56 3.54 4.61
N ASN A 13 17.08 3.98 5.77
CA ASN A 13 15.66 4.00 6.09
C ASN A 13 14.90 5.01 5.20
N PHE A 14 15.49 6.18 4.93
CA PHE A 14 14.89 7.13 3.98
C PHE A 14 14.76 6.55 2.57
N ILE A 15 15.82 5.89 2.06
CA ILE A 15 15.77 5.17 0.78
C ILE A 15 14.72 4.06 0.83
N THR A 16 14.61 3.34 1.94
CA THR A 16 13.61 2.27 2.14
C THR A 16 12.20 2.81 2.02
N ILE A 17 11.89 3.96 2.65
CA ILE A 17 10.57 4.62 2.52
C ILE A 17 10.27 4.93 1.05
N ILE A 18 11.24 5.46 0.29
CA ILE A 18 11.07 5.73 -1.15
C ILE A 18 10.79 4.42 -1.91
N VAL A 19 11.57 3.37 -1.67
CA VAL A 19 11.39 2.06 -2.33
C VAL A 19 10.04 1.43 -2.00
N LEU A 20 9.54 1.59 -0.77
CA LEU A 20 8.20 1.14 -0.38
C LEU A 20 7.11 1.88 -1.18
N PHE A 21 7.23 3.19 -1.38
CA PHE A 21 6.29 3.90 -2.26
C PHE A 21 6.43 3.46 -3.74
N LEU A 22 7.65 3.15 -4.21
CA LEU A 22 7.85 2.60 -5.56
C LEU A 22 7.19 1.23 -5.73
N VAL A 23 7.22 0.36 -4.71
CA VAL A 23 6.54 -0.95 -4.79
C VAL A 23 5.01 -0.78 -4.79
N ILE A 24 4.48 0.20 -4.05
CA ILE A 24 3.05 0.54 -4.08
C ILE A 24 2.65 1.05 -5.46
N ILE A 25 3.48 1.89 -6.09
CA ILE A 25 3.28 2.35 -7.47
C ILE A 25 3.27 1.16 -8.44
N ALA A 26 4.28 0.29 -8.37
CA ALA A 26 4.38 -0.89 -9.23
C ALA A 26 3.17 -1.82 -9.06
N GLY A 27 2.72 -2.06 -7.82
CA GLY A 27 1.52 -2.83 -7.53
C GLY A 27 0.24 -2.17 -8.07
N GLY A 28 0.14 -0.84 -7.96
CA GLY A 28 -0.95 -0.06 -8.53
C GLY A 28 -1.01 -0.10 -10.06
N VAL A 29 0.15 -0.17 -10.73
CA VAL A 29 0.23 -0.37 -12.20
C VAL A 29 -0.17 -1.80 -12.56
N VAL A 30 0.35 -2.81 -11.85
CA VAL A 30 -0.04 -4.21 -12.05
C VAL A 30 -1.56 -4.38 -11.94
N ARG A 31 -2.17 -3.75 -10.94
CA ARG A 31 -3.62 -3.83 -10.74
C ARG A 31 -4.41 -3.10 -11.83
N SER A 32 -4.05 -1.86 -12.18
CA SER A 32 -4.82 -1.06 -13.14
C SER A 32 -4.70 -1.56 -14.59
N THR A 33 -3.59 -2.23 -14.93
CA THR A 33 -3.36 -2.85 -16.24
C THR A 33 -3.91 -4.27 -16.35
N GLY A 34 -4.43 -4.83 -15.24
CA GLY A 34 -4.86 -6.22 -15.19
C GLY A 34 -3.71 -7.21 -15.41
N SER A 35 -2.50 -6.87 -14.95
CA SER A 35 -1.29 -7.70 -15.06
C SER A 35 -1.07 -8.59 -13.83
N GLY A 36 -2.02 -8.64 -12.89
CA GLY A 36 -1.85 -9.31 -11.59
C GLY A 36 -1.69 -10.82 -11.63
N MET A 37 -1.86 -11.45 -12.80
CA MET A 37 -1.68 -12.89 -13.02
C MET A 37 -0.75 -13.21 -14.20
N GLY A 38 0.02 -12.22 -14.68
CA GLY A 38 0.95 -12.39 -15.80
C GLY A 38 2.13 -13.33 -15.54
N CYS A 39 2.50 -13.62 -14.30
CA CYS A 39 3.55 -14.56 -13.91
C CYS A 39 3.03 -15.67 -12.99
N PRO A 40 3.01 -16.95 -13.45
CA PRO A 40 2.38 -18.03 -12.71
C PRO A 40 3.17 -18.49 -11.47
N ASP A 41 4.48 -18.38 -11.50
CA ASP A 41 5.43 -18.85 -10.48
C ASP A 41 6.32 -17.72 -9.97
N TRP A 42 7.02 -17.96 -8.85
CA TRP A 42 8.09 -17.11 -8.29
C TRP A 42 9.07 -18.03 -7.54
N PRO A 43 10.41 -17.85 -7.59
CA PRO A 43 11.20 -16.72 -8.15
C PRO A 43 11.41 -16.75 -9.67
N ARG A 44 10.98 -17.83 -10.33
CA ARG A 44 10.95 -17.93 -11.80
C ARG A 44 9.61 -17.43 -12.32
N CYS A 45 9.50 -17.17 -13.62
CA CYS A 45 8.25 -16.89 -14.31
C CYS A 45 8.21 -17.73 -15.60
N PHE A 46 7.21 -18.59 -15.72
CA PHE A 46 7.13 -19.68 -16.71
C PHE A 46 8.37 -20.60 -16.63
N ASN A 47 8.77 -20.99 -15.42
CA ASN A 47 9.97 -21.82 -15.16
C ASN A 47 11.31 -21.20 -15.65
N ARG A 48 11.34 -19.91 -15.98
CA ARG A 48 12.54 -19.17 -16.41
C ARG A 48 12.86 -18.03 -15.44
N ILE A 49 14.14 -17.68 -15.28
CA ILE A 49 14.55 -16.51 -14.49
C ILE A 49 14.30 -15.21 -15.28
N ILE A 50 14.50 -15.26 -16.60
CA ILE A 50 14.15 -14.17 -17.50
C ILE A 50 12.78 -14.54 -18.10
N PRO A 51 11.72 -13.73 -17.88
CA PRO A 51 10.40 -14.03 -18.40
C PRO A 51 10.40 -14.15 -19.92
N PRO A 52 9.51 -14.99 -20.48
CA PRO A 52 9.40 -15.16 -21.92
C PRO A 52 8.98 -13.85 -22.61
N THR A 53 9.50 -13.63 -23.81
CA THR A 53 9.14 -12.51 -24.69
C THR A 53 8.30 -12.95 -25.87
N ASP A 54 8.06 -14.24 -26.03
CA ASP A 54 7.28 -14.84 -27.12
C ASP A 54 6.63 -16.15 -26.68
N ILE A 55 5.51 -16.50 -27.32
CA ILE A 55 4.73 -17.72 -27.05
C ILE A 55 5.58 -18.98 -27.27
N SER A 56 6.51 -18.98 -28.24
CA SER A 56 7.40 -20.11 -28.52
C SER A 56 8.31 -20.50 -27.36
N GLN A 57 8.50 -19.60 -26.38
CA GLN A 57 9.36 -19.84 -25.23
C GLN A 57 8.61 -20.49 -24.05
N LEU A 58 7.30 -20.66 -24.15
CA LEU A 58 6.47 -21.25 -23.10
C LEU A 58 6.78 -22.74 -22.94
N PRO A 59 6.89 -23.25 -21.70
CA PRO A 59 7.07 -24.67 -21.47
C PRO A 59 5.80 -25.45 -21.84
N GLN A 60 5.98 -26.66 -22.34
CA GLN A 60 4.85 -27.55 -22.66
C GLN A 60 4.06 -27.88 -21.39
N GLY A 61 2.72 -27.79 -21.46
CA GLY A 61 1.84 -28.10 -20.33
C GLY A 61 1.86 -27.09 -19.18
N TYR A 62 2.34 -25.85 -19.41
CA TYR A 62 2.46 -24.84 -18.36
C TYR A 62 1.13 -24.53 -17.65
N GLU A 63 0.00 -24.58 -18.38
CA GLU A 63 -1.35 -24.29 -17.86
C GLU A 63 -1.75 -25.27 -16.76
N GLN A 64 -1.57 -26.57 -16.99
CA GLN A 64 -1.89 -27.61 -16.01
C GLN A 64 -1.02 -27.48 -14.76
N HIS A 65 0.29 -27.32 -14.94
CA HIS A 65 1.21 -27.09 -13.83
C HIS A 65 0.80 -25.87 -12.99
N TYR A 66 0.34 -24.80 -13.65
CA TYR A 66 -0.12 -23.60 -12.98
C TYR A 66 -1.42 -23.81 -12.19
N ILE A 67 -2.44 -24.40 -12.82
CA ILE A 67 -3.74 -24.69 -12.19
C ILE A 67 -3.52 -25.58 -10.96
N GLU A 68 -2.70 -26.62 -11.07
CA GLU A 68 -2.38 -27.50 -9.95
C GLU A 68 -1.63 -26.79 -8.82
N GLY A 69 -0.63 -25.96 -9.16
CA GLY A 69 0.12 -25.19 -8.18
C GLY A 69 -0.77 -24.22 -7.40
N ARG A 70 -1.70 -23.59 -8.11
CA ARG A 70 -2.69 -22.67 -7.55
C ARG A 70 -3.67 -23.40 -6.63
N ALA A 71 -4.21 -24.54 -7.06
CA ALA A 71 -5.08 -25.39 -6.25
C ALA A 71 -4.40 -25.86 -4.95
N LYS A 72 -3.16 -26.35 -5.02
CA LYS A 72 -2.38 -26.78 -3.85
C LYS A 72 -2.14 -25.63 -2.87
N LYS A 73 -1.85 -24.43 -3.36
CA LYS A 73 -1.62 -23.24 -2.52
C LYS A 73 -2.91 -22.80 -1.84
N ASN A 74 -4.02 -22.75 -2.57
CA ASN A 74 -5.30 -22.33 -2.02
C ASN A 74 -5.86 -23.35 -1.03
N GLU A 75 -5.62 -24.64 -1.22
CA GLU A 75 -5.98 -25.66 -0.22
C GLU A 75 -5.21 -25.45 1.10
N ARG A 76 -3.91 -25.14 1.04
CA ARG A 76 -3.14 -24.79 2.24
C ARG A 76 -3.68 -23.54 2.92
N PHE A 77 -4.06 -22.53 2.14
CA PHE A 77 -4.64 -21.31 2.68
C PHE A 77 -6.03 -21.55 3.30
N ALA A 78 -6.89 -22.35 2.65
CA ALA A 78 -8.20 -22.73 3.15
C ALA A 78 -8.10 -23.43 4.51
N LYS A 79 -7.11 -24.31 4.72
CA LYS A 79 -6.85 -24.93 6.04
C LYS A 79 -6.52 -23.91 7.13
N ILE A 80 -5.74 -22.88 6.80
CA ILE A 80 -5.39 -21.80 7.74
C ILE A 80 -6.66 -20.99 8.08
N VAL A 81 -7.42 -20.59 7.07
CA VAL A 81 -8.65 -19.80 7.24
C VAL A 81 -9.70 -20.58 8.07
N GLU A 82 -9.86 -21.87 7.78
CA GLU A 82 -10.73 -22.79 8.53
C GLU A 82 -10.28 -22.94 9.99
N PHE A 83 -8.96 -23.04 10.23
CA PHE A 83 -8.39 -23.09 11.58
C PHE A 83 -8.69 -21.82 12.39
N PHE A 84 -8.69 -20.65 11.74
CA PHE A 84 -9.08 -19.37 12.35
C PHE A 84 -10.60 -19.16 12.44
N GLY A 85 -11.41 -20.13 12.00
CA GLY A 85 -12.86 -20.18 12.25
C GLY A 85 -13.75 -19.78 11.06
N ASP A 86 -13.19 -19.36 9.93
CA ASP A 86 -13.98 -18.94 8.76
C ASP A 86 -14.20 -20.09 7.78
N LYS A 87 -15.15 -20.97 8.13
CA LYS A 87 -15.48 -22.16 7.34
C LYS A 87 -16.10 -21.84 5.99
N GLU A 88 -16.87 -20.75 5.89
CA GLU A 88 -17.49 -20.34 4.63
C GLU A 88 -16.45 -19.89 3.61
N MET A 89 -15.48 -19.08 4.04
CA MET A 89 -14.39 -18.66 3.17
C MET A 89 -13.53 -19.84 2.73
N ALA A 90 -13.21 -20.76 3.65
CA ALA A 90 -12.47 -21.97 3.33
C ALA A 90 -13.21 -22.84 2.29
N TYR A 91 -14.54 -22.93 2.38
CA TYR A 91 -15.36 -23.60 1.36
C TYR A 91 -15.27 -22.88 0.01
N LYS A 92 -15.47 -21.55 -0.02
CA LYS A 92 -15.36 -20.75 -1.26
C LYS A 92 -14.00 -20.91 -1.95
N LEU A 93 -12.90 -20.89 -1.18
CA LEU A 93 -11.54 -21.09 -1.69
C LEU A 93 -11.32 -22.46 -2.36
N ARG A 94 -12.09 -23.48 -1.96
CA ARG A 94 -12.01 -24.84 -2.52
C ARG A 94 -12.92 -25.05 -3.71
N THR A 95 -14.09 -24.39 -3.74
CA THR A 95 -15.14 -24.68 -4.73
C THR A 95 -15.24 -23.66 -5.86
N ASP A 96 -14.71 -22.45 -5.68
CA ASP A 96 -14.82 -21.41 -6.71
C ASP A 96 -13.97 -21.76 -7.94
N LYS A 97 -14.64 -22.00 -9.07
CA LYS A 97 -14.00 -22.33 -10.34
C LYS A 97 -13.26 -21.15 -10.96
N ASN A 98 -13.63 -19.91 -10.63
CA ASN A 98 -12.94 -18.72 -11.11
C ASN A 98 -11.51 -18.66 -10.57
N ILE A 99 -11.26 -19.25 -9.41
CA ILE A 99 -9.91 -19.36 -8.84
C ILE A 99 -9.00 -20.23 -9.72
N LEU A 100 -9.53 -21.14 -10.52
CA LEU A 100 -8.72 -21.99 -11.41
C LEU A 100 -8.55 -21.42 -12.82
N GLN A 101 -9.26 -20.33 -13.16
CA GLN A 101 -9.10 -19.67 -14.46
C GLN A 101 -7.73 -19.00 -14.54
N HIS A 102 -6.90 -19.47 -15.46
CA HIS A 102 -5.62 -18.84 -15.75
C HIS A 102 -5.79 -17.74 -16.79
N GLU A 103 -4.92 -16.74 -16.70
CA GLU A 103 -4.81 -15.74 -17.75
C GLU A 103 -4.00 -16.30 -18.93
N GLU A 104 -4.39 -15.96 -20.15
CA GLU A 104 -3.59 -16.29 -21.32
C GLU A 104 -2.27 -15.51 -21.32
N PHE A 105 -1.22 -16.10 -21.91
CA PHE A 105 0.09 -15.48 -21.92
C PHE A 105 0.06 -14.13 -22.67
N ASN A 106 0.54 -13.09 -21.99
CA ASN A 106 0.72 -11.77 -22.57
C ASN A 106 2.05 -11.18 -22.11
N VAL A 107 2.95 -10.89 -23.06
CA VAL A 107 4.31 -10.41 -22.79
C VAL A 107 4.30 -9.16 -21.90
N ALA A 108 3.46 -8.16 -22.21
CA ALA A 108 3.42 -6.92 -21.45
C ALA A 108 2.96 -7.13 -20.00
N LYS A 109 1.94 -7.96 -19.80
CA LYS A 109 1.43 -8.29 -18.45
C LYS A 109 2.44 -9.08 -17.64
N THR A 110 3.07 -10.09 -18.25
CA THR A 110 4.12 -10.90 -17.64
C THR A 110 5.28 -10.05 -17.16
N TRP A 111 5.81 -9.16 -18.00
CA TRP A 111 6.92 -8.28 -17.61
C TRP A 111 6.51 -7.24 -16.56
N THR A 112 5.29 -6.69 -16.67
CA THR A 112 4.78 -5.73 -15.68
C THR A 112 4.69 -6.38 -14.30
N GLU A 113 4.23 -7.61 -14.19
CA GLU A 113 4.18 -8.33 -12.92
C GLU A 113 5.58 -8.72 -12.41
N TYR A 114 6.45 -9.22 -13.29
CA TYR A 114 7.81 -9.62 -12.92
C TYR A 114 8.61 -8.45 -12.35
N ILE A 115 8.54 -7.27 -12.99
CA ILE A 115 9.19 -6.04 -12.50
C ILE A 115 8.65 -5.67 -11.12
N ASN A 116 7.32 -5.71 -10.91
CA ASN A 116 6.74 -5.47 -9.59
C ASN A 116 7.29 -6.42 -8.52
N ARG A 117 7.43 -7.72 -8.84
CA ARG A 117 8.01 -8.71 -7.91
C ARG A 117 9.50 -8.44 -7.62
N LEU A 118 10.27 -8.00 -8.61
CA LEU A 118 11.66 -7.55 -8.42
C LEU A 118 11.77 -6.32 -7.51
N VAL A 119 10.92 -5.31 -7.71
CA VAL A 119 10.87 -4.14 -6.80
C VAL A 119 10.49 -4.58 -5.38
N GLY A 120 9.62 -5.61 -5.24
CA GLY A 120 9.34 -6.29 -3.98
C GLY A 120 10.58 -6.86 -3.31
N VAL A 121 11.43 -7.58 -4.03
CA VAL A 121 12.70 -8.11 -3.51
C VAL A 121 13.63 -6.98 -3.07
N VAL A 122 13.75 -5.92 -3.87
CA VAL A 122 14.56 -4.74 -3.52
C VAL A 122 14.07 -4.14 -2.21
N SER A 123 12.74 -4.02 -2.01
CA SER A 123 12.16 -3.52 -0.76
C SER A 123 12.50 -4.41 0.44
N GLY A 124 12.52 -5.73 0.26
CA GLY A 124 12.94 -6.70 1.28
C GLY A 124 14.39 -6.51 1.71
N PHE A 125 15.32 -6.36 0.74
CA PHE A 125 16.72 -6.07 1.05
C PHE A 125 16.91 -4.71 1.73
N CYS A 126 16.18 -3.67 1.29
CA CYS A 126 16.20 -2.36 1.94
C CYS A 126 15.75 -2.43 3.41
N LEU A 127 14.69 -3.20 3.70
CA LEU A 127 14.21 -3.43 5.07
C LEU A 127 15.19 -4.27 5.90
N LEU A 128 15.82 -5.28 5.30
CA LEU A 128 16.88 -6.07 5.94
C LEU A 128 18.05 -5.17 6.37
N PHE A 129 18.58 -4.33 5.46
CA PHE A 129 19.65 -3.40 5.81
C PHE A 129 19.22 -2.35 6.84
N THR A 130 17.97 -1.89 6.77
CA THR A 130 17.40 -0.99 7.79
C THR A 130 17.37 -1.66 9.15
N ALA A 131 16.95 -2.93 9.24
CA ALA A 131 16.96 -3.72 10.47
C ALA A 131 18.38 -3.93 11.00
N ILE A 132 19.34 -4.31 10.16
CA ILE A 132 20.75 -4.49 10.55
C ILE A 132 21.34 -3.17 11.10
N TYR A 133 21.16 -2.05 10.38
CA TYR A 133 21.70 -0.77 10.84
C TYR A 133 20.95 -0.20 12.04
N SER A 134 19.73 -0.65 12.32
CA SER A 134 18.98 -0.19 13.50
C SER A 134 19.68 -0.54 14.82
N PHE A 135 20.48 -1.62 14.87
CA PHE A 135 21.18 -2.07 16.08
C PHE A 135 22.16 -1.03 16.66
N THR A 136 22.57 -0.02 15.87
CA THR A 136 23.30 1.15 16.42
C THR A 136 22.52 1.89 17.51
N TYR A 137 21.19 1.73 17.56
CA TYR A 137 20.32 2.36 18.55
C TYR A 137 19.96 1.44 19.73
N LEU A 138 20.53 0.23 19.82
CA LEU A 138 20.13 -0.76 20.83
C LEU A 138 20.21 -0.21 22.27
N LYS A 139 21.30 0.51 22.60
CA LYS A 139 21.51 1.11 23.93
C LYS A 139 20.81 2.46 24.12
N SER A 140 20.58 3.22 23.04
CA SER A 140 20.06 4.59 23.13
C SER A 140 18.54 4.66 23.01
N LYS A 141 17.96 3.94 22.05
CA LYS A 141 16.51 3.80 21.80
C LYS A 141 16.20 2.44 21.17
N SER A 142 16.12 1.41 22.00
CA SER A 142 15.80 0.03 21.60
C SER A 142 14.50 -0.11 20.80
N SER A 143 13.52 0.77 21.00
CA SER A 143 12.29 0.80 20.19
C SER A 143 12.56 0.91 18.69
N ILE A 144 13.61 1.61 18.25
CA ILE A 144 13.99 1.67 16.83
C ILE A 144 14.35 0.27 16.31
N VAL A 145 15.13 -0.48 17.09
CA VAL A 145 15.53 -1.86 16.75
C VAL A 145 14.33 -2.78 16.68
N VAL A 146 13.50 -2.80 17.73
CA VAL A 146 12.33 -3.68 17.83
C VAL A 146 11.41 -3.47 16.64
N TRP A 147 11.07 -2.22 16.32
CA TRP A 147 10.17 -1.93 15.20
C TRP A 147 10.82 -2.22 13.83
N SER A 148 12.10 -1.94 13.64
CA SER A 148 12.78 -2.28 12.37
C SER A 148 12.88 -3.79 12.15
N VAL A 149 13.11 -4.58 13.21
CA VAL A 149 13.12 -6.05 13.14
C VAL A 149 11.72 -6.60 12.91
N ILE A 150 10.70 -6.11 13.62
CA ILE A 150 9.30 -6.46 13.36
C ILE A 150 8.95 -6.18 11.89
N ASN A 151 9.35 -5.02 11.35
CA ASN A 151 9.04 -4.66 9.97
C ASN A 151 9.62 -5.64 8.93
N LEU A 152 10.79 -6.23 9.23
CA LEU A 152 11.38 -7.28 8.40
C LEU A 152 10.50 -8.54 8.37
N PHE A 153 9.90 -8.93 9.49
CA PHE A 153 8.93 -10.04 9.51
C PHE A 153 7.61 -9.67 8.82
N VAL A 154 7.15 -8.43 9.02
CA VAL A 154 5.90 -7.95 8.39
C VAL A 154 6.02 -7.94 6.86
N VAL A 155 7.17 -7.58 6.27
CA VAL A 155 7.34 -7.66 4.81
C VAL A 155 7.40 -9.10 4.28
N VAL A 156 7.87 -10.07 5.09
CA VAL A 156 7.78 -11.49 4.71
C VAL A 156 6.31 -11.94 4.68
N LEU A 157 5.51 -11.52 5.66
CA LEU A 157 4.07 -11.76 5.66
C LEU A 157 3.38 -11.07 4.47
N GLN A 158 3.78 -9.85 4.13
CA GLN A 158 3.30 -9.12 2.96
C GLN A 158 3.59 -9.85 1.66
N ALA A 159 4.80 -10.39 1.50
CA ALA A 159 5.20 -11.15 0.32
C ALA A 159 4.41 -12.46 0.21
N TRP A 160 4.23 -13.17 1.33
CA TRP A 160 3.38 -14.36 1.39
C TRP A 160 1.93 -14.03 0.99
N LEU A 161 1.35 -12.99 1.59
CA LEU A 161 -0.02 -12.54 1.30
C LEU A 161 -0.19 -12.10 -0.15
N GLY A 162 0.79 -11.40 -0.73
CA GLY A 162 0.79 -11.06 -2.16
C GLY A 162 0.78 -12.30 -3.05
N SER A 163 1.47 -13.37 -2.64
CA SER A 163 1.44 -14.64 -3.36
C SER A 163 0.10 -15.37 -3.25
N ILE A 164 -0.71 -15.08 -2.21
CA ILE A 164 -2.08 -15.56 -2.04
C ILE A 164 -3.03 -14.73 -2.91
N VAL A 165 -2.88 -13.41 -2.94
CA VAL A 165 -3.66 -12.51 -3.81
C VAL A 165 -3.67 -13.00 -5.26
N VAL A 166 -2.50 -13.39 -5.78
CA VAL A 166 -2.37 -13.94 -7.15
C VAL A 166 -3.04 -15.32 -7.27
N SER A 167 -2.89 -16.20 -6.28
CA SER A 167 -3.44 -17.55 -6.36
C SER A 167 -4.95 -17.60 -6.17
N THR A 168 -5.55 -16.63 -5.49
CA THR A 168 -7.00 -16.55 -5.27
C THR A 168 -7.70 -15.71 -6.36
N ASN A 169 -7.11 -15.59 -7.55
CA ASN A 169 -7.62 -14.78 -8.65
C ASN A 169 -8.03 -13.36 -8.21
N LEU A 170 -7.12 -12.69 -7.48
CA LEU A 170 -7.29 -11.28 -7.09
C LEU A 170 -8.55 -11.00 -6.24
N MET A 171 -8.90 -11.96 -5.37
CA MET A 171 -10.01 -11.85 -4.42
C MET A 171 -9.98 -10.52 -3.63
N PRO A 172 -11.04 -9.71 -3.67
CA PRO A 172 -11.02 -8.32 -3.20
C PRO A 172 -10.58 -8.13 -1.74
N TRP A 173 -11.14 -8.88 -0.80
CA TRP A 173 -10.80 -8.71 0.61
C TRP A 173 -9.33 -9.04 0.91
N ILE A 174 -8.73 -9.99 0.19
CA ILE A 174 -7.30 -10.35 0.34
C ILE A 174 -6.43 -9.19 -0.16
N ILE A 175 -6.83 -8.54 -1.25
CA ILE A 175 -6.18 -7.31 -1.74
C ILE A 175 -6.27 -6.20 -0.68
N THR A 176 -7.43 -6.02 -0.06
CA THR A 176 -7.62 -5.02 1.01
C THR A 176 -6.68 -5.28 2.18
N VAL A 177 -6.61 -6.52 2.68
CA VAL A 177 -5.68 -6.88 3.77
C VAL A 177 -4.23 -6.67 3.33
N HIS A 178 -3.87 -7.04 2.10
CA HIS A 178 -2.53 -6.84 1.54
C HIS A 178 -2.15 -5.36 1.51
N MET A 179 -3.05 -4.48 1.04
CA MET A 179 -2.78 -3.05 0.99
C MET A 179 -2.70 -2.42 2.38
N LEU A 180 -3.58 -2.80 3.31
CA LEU A 180 -3.52 -2.29 4.69
C LEU A 180 -2.22 -2.69 5.38
N LEU A 181 -1.75 -3.92 5.17
CA LEU A 181 -0.47 -4.38 5.68
C LEU A 181 0.72 -3.62 5.04
N ALA A 182 0.64 -3.26 3.76
CA ALA A 182 1.63 -2.38 3.12
C ALA A 182 1.68 -1.00 3.79
N ILE A 183 0.53 -0.40 4.12
CA ILE A 183 0.44 0.87 4.82
C ILE A 183 1.09 0.77 6.21
N VAL A 184 0.90 -0.34 6.92
CA VAL A 184 1.56 -0.60 8.21
C VAL A 184 3.09 -0.64 8.06
N ILE A 185 3.63 -1.30 7.03
CA ILE A 185 5.07 -1.36 6.77
C ILE A 185 5.65 0.05 6.53
N VAL A 186 4.93 0.88 5.77
CA VAL A 186 5.30 2.29 5.53
C VAL A 186 5.27 3.08 6.83
N CYS A 187 4.22 2.94 7.64
CA CYS A 187 4.12 3.59 8.96
C CYS A 187 5.28 3.24 9.88
N ILE A 188 5.64 1.96 9.98
CA ILE A 188 6.77 1.52 10.82
C ILE A 188 8.08 2.15 10.33
N SER A 189 8.30 2.20 9.01
CA SER A 189 9.49 2.83 8.42
C SER A 189 9.54 4.33 8.69
N ILE A 190 8.44 5.04 8.47
CA ILE A 190 8.30 6.48 8.78
C ILE A 190 8.51 6.75 10.27
N TYR A 191 7.94 5.92 11.15
CA TYR A 191 8.06 6.05 12.60
C TYR A 191 9.50 5.86 13.08
N THR A 192 10.17 4.80 12.64
CA THR A 192 11.57 4.53 13.02
C THR A 192 12.51 5.60 12.48
N TYR A 193 12.28 6.09 11.26
CA TYR A 193 12.99 7.24 10.69
C TYR A 193 12.80 8.50 11.55
N PHE A 194 11.54 8.83 11.88
CA PHE A 194 11.21 9.98 12.72
C PHE A 194 11.88 9.88 14.11
N LYS A 195 11.86 8.71 14.74
CA LYS A 195 12.50 8.50 16.05
C LYS A 195 14.02 8.70 15.98
N ALA A 196 14.68 8.18 14.94
CA ALA A 196 16.12 8.35 14.75
C ALA A 196 16.50 9.82 14.54
N VAL A 197 15.78 10.54 13.68
CA VAL A 197 16.05 11.97 13.40
C VAL A 197 15.78 12.83 14.64
N THR A 198 14.65 12.63 15.32
CA THR A 198 14.29 13.44 16.50
C THR A 198 15.07 13.09 17.77
N LEU A 199 15.82 11.99 17.79
CA LEU A 199 16.74 11.68 18.90
C LEU A 199 17.87 12.71 18.99
N ARG A 200 18.36 13.20 17.85
CA ARG A 200 19.47 14.17 17.78
C ARG A 200 18.99 15.58 17.47
N ASN A 201 17.92 15.74 16.69
CA ASN A 201 17.39 17.03 16.32
C ASN A 201 16.09 17.37 17.08
N LYS A 202 16.23 17.96 18.28
CA LYS A 202 15.09 18.38 19.11
C LYS A 202 14.36 19.63 18.58
N THR A 203 14.90 20.36 17.60
CA THR A 203 14.23 21.56 17.05
C THR A 203 12.96 21.24 16.27
N LEU A 204 12.77 19.98 15.91
CA LEU A 204 11.57 19.46 15.26
C LEU A 204 10.40 19.27 16.24
N LEU A 205 10.66 19.30 17.55
CA LEU A 205 9.68 19.02 18.60
C LEU A 205 8.91 20.29 19.00
N VAL A 206 7.67 20.11 19.43
CA VAL A 206 6.79 21.22 19.84
C VAL A 206 6.98 21.51 21.33
N ASN A 207 7.00 22.78 21.72
CA ASN A 207 7.13 23.22 23.12
C ASN A 207 5.78 23.42 23.86
N ARG A 208 4.64 23.17 23.21
CA ARG A 208 3.29 23.41 23.77
C ARG A 208 2.34 22.23 23.54
N SER A 209 1.33 22.12 24.38
CA SER A 209 0.24 21.16 24.18
C SER A 209 -0.62 21.57 22.99
N LEU A 210 -0.90 20.62 22.09
CA LEU A 210 -1.65 20.83 20.86
C LEU A 210 -2.82 19.82 20.77
N GLY A 211 -3.56 19.64 21.87
CA GLY A 211 -4.58 18.60 22.00
C GLY A 211 -5.57 18.55 20.82
N ILE A 212 -6.12 19.70 20.43
CA ILE A 212 -7.07 19.81 19.30
C ILE A 212 -6.42 19.38 17.97
N LEU A 213 -5.25 19.93 17.64
CA LEU A 213 -4.50 19.59 16.42
C LEU A 213 -4.13 18.10 16.37
N LYS A 214 -3.74 17.51 17.51
CA LYS A 214 -3.49 16.06 17.63
C LYS A 214 -4.77 15.26 17.38
N GLY A 215 -5.88 15.64 18.02
CA GLY A 215 -7.17 14.97 17.87
C GLY A 215 -7.63 14.99 16.41
N LEU A 216 -7.55 16.15 15.75
CA LEU A 216 -7.90 16.29 14.33
C LEU A 216 -6.96 15.48 13.41
N ALA A 217 -5.65 15.45 13.70
CA ALA A 217 -4.71 14.64 12.93
C ALA A 217 -4.97 13.12 13.08
N ILE A 218 -5.33 12.65 14.29
CA ILE A 218 -5.74 11.26 14.52
C ILE A 218 -7.05 10.97 13.76
N ALA A 219 -8.05 11.83 13.89
CA ALA A 219 -9.30 11.70 13.16
C ALA A 219 -9.08 11.63 11.64
N SER A 220 -8.13 12.42 11.13
CA SER A 220 -7.78 12.43 9.71
C SER A 220 -7.14 11.11 9.26
N ILE A 221 -6.28 10.50 10.08
CA ILE A 221 -5.71 9.19 9.80
C ILE A 221 -6.77 8.10 9.83
N LEU A 222 -7.66 8.11 10.84
CA LEU A 222 -8.74 7.14 10.95
C LEU A 222 -9.70 7.24 9.76
N LEU A 223 -10.08 8.47 9.38
CA LEU A 223 -10.92 8.72 8.23
C LEU A 223 -10.26 8.22 6.93
N MET A 224 -8.94 8.39 6.78
CA MET A 224 -8.21 7.87 5.64
C MET A 224 -8.14 6.34 5.62
N LEU A 225 -8.00 5.67 6.78
CA LEU A 225 -8.08 4.20 6.85
C LEU A 225 -9.46 3.71 6.42
N THR A 226 -10.53 4.34 6.91
CA THR A 226 -11.90 4.04 6.48
C THR A 226 -12.06 4.27 4.98
N GLN A 227 -11.51 5.36 4.46
CA GLN A 227 -11.51 5.67 3.02
C GLN A 227 -10.84 4.60 2.17
N VAL A 228 -9.71 4.09 2.63
CA VAL A 228 -8.96 3.03 1.95
C VAL A 228 -9.79 1.74 1.89
N ILE A 229 -10.48 1.39 2.99
CA ILE A 229 -11.37 0.21 3.04
C ILE A 229 -12.58 0.39 2.12
N VAL A 230 -13.31 1.50 2.24
CA VAL A 230 -14.48 1.77 1.40
C VAL A 230 -14.08 1.90 -0.08
N GLY A 231 -12.94 2.52 -0.36
CA GLY A 231 -12.39 2.65 -1.71
C GLY A 231 -12.06 1.28 -2.35
N THR A 232 -11.59 0.30 -1.57
CA THR A 232 -11.44 -1.07 -2.09
C THR A 232 -12.77 -1.74 -2.41
N GLY A 233 -13.85 -1.42 -1.67
CA GLY A 233 -15.20 -1.88 -1.99
C GLY A 233 -15.72 -1.27 -3.31
N VAL A 234 -15.51 0.03 -3.53
CA VAL A 234 -15.81 0.65 -4.84
C VAL A 234 -15.05 -0.04 -5.96
N ARG A 235 -13.78 -0.41 -5.71
CA ARG A 235 -12.97 -1.11 -6.69
C ARG A 235 -13.49 -2.51 -7.00
N GLU A 236 -13.92 -3.25 -5.99
CA GLU A 236 -14.53 -4.58 -6.14
C GLU A 236 -15.74 -4.53 -7.08
N GLU A 237 -16.64 -3.57 -6.88
CA GLU A 237 -17.81 -3.38 -7.75
C GLU A 237 -17.39 -3.05 -9.20
N VAL A 238 -16.36 -2.21 -9.38
CA VAL A 238 -15.81 -1.91 -10.71
C VAL A 238 -15.26 -3.17 -11.40
N ASP A 239 -14.58 -4.05 -10.65
CA ASP A 239 -14.03 -5.28 -11.20
C ASP A 239 -15.14 -6.26 -11.62
N LEU A 240 -16.23 -6.36 -10.84
CA LEU A 240 -17.42 -7.14 -11.20
C LEU A 240 -18.10 -6.62 -12.48
N LEU A 241 -18.23 -5.29 -12.61
CA LEU A 241 -18.86 -4.66 -13.77
C LEU A 241 -18.01 -4.74 -15.04
N THR A 242 -16.69 -4.81 -14.92
CA THR A 242 -15.77 -4.87 -16.08
C THR A 242 -15.99 -6.12 -16.94
N GLY A 243 -16.54 -7.21 -16.37
CA GLY A 243 -16.92 -8.42 -17.09
C GLY A 243 -18.40 -8.49 -17.50
N SER A 244 -19.18 -7.44 -17.26
CA SER A 244 -20.62 -7.39 -17.54
C SER A 244 -20.94 -6.72 -18.89
N SER A 245 -22.20 -6.77 -19.31
CA SER A 245 -22.68 -6.07 -20.52
C SER A 245 -22.91 -4.55 -20.32
N VAL A 246 -22.63 -4.03 -19.12
CA VAL A 246 -22.82 -2.61 -18.79
C VAL A 246 -21.72 -1.78 -19.44
N ALA A 247 -22.09 -0.65 -20.04
CA ALA A 247 -21.11 0.27 -20.60
C ALA A 247 -20.29 0.94 -19.49
N ARG A 248 -18.97 1.15 -19.71
CA ARG A 248 -18.09 1.77 -18.71
C ARG A 248 -18.54 3.17 -18.26
N THR A 249 -19.29 3.89 -19.10
CA THR A 249 -19.89 5.19 -18.77
C THR A 249 -20.93 5.10 -17.66
N ASP A 250 -21.56 3.94 -17.52
CA ASP A 250 -22.69 3.70 -16.61
C ASP A 250 -22.26 2.96 -15.34
N PHE A 251 -20.95 2.72 -15.16
CA PHE A 251 -20.42 2.03 -13.98
C PHE A 251 -20.73 2.80 -12.70
N ILE A 252 -20.52 4.12 -12.70
CA ILE A 252 -20.71 4.94 -11.50
C ILE A 252 -22.17 4.97 -11.05
N THR A 253 -23.12 5.01 -12.00
CA THR A 253 -24.55 4.95 -11.68
C THR A 253 -24.96 3.57 -11.17
N THR A 254 -24.29 2.51 -11.62
CA THR A 254 -24.57 1.12 -11.21
C THR A 254 -24.02 0.77 -9.82
N ILE A 255 -22.81 1.25 -9.47
CA ILE A 255 -22.18 0.99 -8.16
C ILE A 255 -23.03 1.55 -6.99
N GLY A 256 -23.74 2.65 -7.22
CA GLY A 256 -24.69 3.20 -6.24
C GLY A 256 -24.06 3.56 -4.89
N GLN A 257 -24.49 2.89 -3.82
CA GLN A 257 -24.24 3.31 -2.43
C GLN A 257 -22.76 3.29 -2.03
N GLN A 258 -21.97 2.31 -2.49
CA GLN A 258 -20.54 2.21 -2.13
C GLN A 258 -19.76 3.43 -2.64
N PHE A 259 -20.05 3.87 -3.88
CA PHE A 259 -19.44 5.05 -4.46
C PHE A 259 -19.88 6.33 -3.73
N GLU A 260 -21.17 6.44 -3.38
CA GLU A 260 -21.70 7.57 -2.63
C GLU A 260 -21.05 7.71 -1.25
N LEU A 261 -20.89 6.60 -0.51
CA LEU A 261 -20.21 6.59 0.77
C LEU A 261 -18.75 7.02 0.63
N HIS A 262 -18.02 6.46 -0.35
CA HIS A 262 -16.63 6.84 -0.65
C HIS A 262 -16.52 8.35 -0.94
N ARG A 263 -17.45 8.90 -1.71
CA ARG A 263 -17.50 10.32 -2.09
C ARG A 263 -17.76 11.24 -0.90
N TRP A 264 -18.73 10.92 -0.04
CA TRP A 264 -19.01 11.72 1.16
C TRP A 264 -17.84 11.73 2.13
N LEU A 265 -17.25 10.56 2.38
CA LEU A 265 -16.04 10.47 3.19
C LEU A 265 -14.89 11.31 2.57
N ALA A 266 -14.86 11.50 1.24
CA ALA A 266 -13.77 12.20 0.57
C ALA A 266 -13.90 13.70 0.78
N TYR A 267 -15.14 14.23 0.72
CA TYR A 267 -15.43 15.60 1.13
C TYR A 267 -15.11 15.85 2.60
N CYS A 268 -15.46 14.92 3.49
CA CYS A 268 -15.09 15.00 4.90
C CYS A 268 -13.55 15.05 5.08
N SER A 269 -12.81 14.23 4.34
CA SER A 269 -11.34 14.21 4.38
C SER A 269 -10.75 15.52 3.86
N LEU A 270 -11.28 16.04 2.75
CA LEU A 270 -10.86 17.33 2.19
C LEU A 270 -11.06 18.47 3.19
N ILE A 271 -12.25 18.59 3.79
CA ILE A 271 -12.56 19.62 4.79
C ILE A 271 -11.62 19.49 5.98
N LEU A 272 -11.42 18.28 6.49
CA LEU A 272 -10.56 18.02 7.64
C LEU A 272 -9.10 18.39 7.36
N VAL A 273 -8.58 18.08 6.18
CA VAL A 273 -7.21 18.47 5.76
C VAL A 273 -7.09 19.99 5.61
N ILE A 274 -8.11 20.66 5.06
CA ILE A 274 -8.13 22.13 4.94
C ILE A 274 -8.11 22.78 6.34
N VAL A 275 -8.97 22.33 7.26
CA VAL A 275 -9.02 22.82 8.63
C VAL A 275 -7.67 22.59 9.33
N LEU A 276 -7.11 21.39 9.22
CA LEU A 276 -5.78 21.08 9.76
C LEU A 276 -4.71 22.01 9.20
N PHE A 277 -4.72 22.27 7.89
CA PHE A 277 -3.75 23.19 7.26
C PHE A 277 -3.84 24.59 7.85
N PHE A 278 -5.05 25.17 7.96
CA PHE A 278 -5.21 26.51 8.52
C PHE A 278 -4.81 26.58 9.99
N LEU A 279 -5.15 25.58 10.80
CA LEU A 279 -4.74 25.52 12.20
C LEU A 279 -3.23 25.35 12.37
N VAL A 280 -2.58 24.56 11.50
CA VAL A 280 -1.11 24.44 11.50
C VAL A 280 -0.47 25.75 11.04
N ARG A 281 -1.02 26.41 10.01
CA ARG A 281 -0.53 27.70 9.50
C ARG A 281 -0.58 28.80 10.55
N THR A 282 -1.64 28.87 11.35
CA THR A 282 -1.74 29.85 12.45
C THR A 282 -0.86 29.47 13.64
N SER A 283 -0.50 28.19 13.77
CA SER A 283 0.24 27.66 14.91
C SER A 283 1.76 27.55 14.72
N PHE A 284 2.26 27.59 13.48
CA PHE A 284 3.65 27.31 13.15
C PHE A 284 4.17 28.21 12.03
N ASN A 285 5.47 28.54 12.09
CA ASN A 285 6.16 29.31 11.06
C ASN A 285 6.25 28.50 9.73
N THR A 286 6.23 29.19 8.58
CA THR A 286 6.36 28.61 7.23
C THR A 286 7.63 27.79 7.03
N SER A 287 8.71 28.11 7.75
CA SER A 287 9.96 27.35 7.71
C SER A 287 9.88 25.98 8.43
N SER A 288 8.87 25.78 9.29
CA SER A 288 8.72 24.55 10.10
C SER A 288 8.38 23.32 9.24
N LYS A 289 8.75 22.13 9.73
CA LYS A 289 8.38 20.87 9.07
C LYS A 289 6.87 20.60 9.17
N GLN A 290 6.22 21.04 10.26
CA GLN A 290 4.78 20.95 10.47
C GLN A 290 4.03 21.67 9.35
N TYR A 291 4.38 22.93 9.09
CA TYR A 291 3.79 23.71 7.98
C TYR A 291 4.02 23.02 6.63
N LYS A 292 5.26 22.59 6.35
CA LYS A 292 5.59 21.94 5.07
C LYS A 292 4.79 20.66 4.84
N PHE A 293 4.65 19.80 5.85
CA PHE A 293 3.87 18.57 5.71
C PHE A 293 2.36 18.83 5.66
N ALA A 294 1.85 19.85 6.34
CA ALA A 294 0.46 20.28 6.19
C ALA A 294 0.18 20.82 4.78
N LEU A 295 1.10 21.59 4.20
CA LEU A 295 1.01 22.06 2.81
C LEU A 295 1.07 20.90 1.81
N ILE A 296 1.99 19.95 2.00
CA ILE A 296 2.07 18.73 1.18
C ILE A 296 0.75 17.96 1.26
N ALA A 297 0.17 17.77 2.45
CA ALA A 297 -1.12 17.11 2.61
C ALA A 297 -2.25 17.86 1.89
N LEU A 298 -2.27 19.20 1.94
CA LEU A 298 -3.23 20.03 1.22
C LEU A 298 -3.12 19.87 -0.30
N ILE A 299 -1.90 19.84 -0.84
CA ILE A 299 -1.67 19.62 -2.27
C ILE A 299 -2.10 18.20 -2.68
N LEU A 300 -1.68 17.20 -1.91
CA LEU A 300 -1.98 15.80 -2.20
C LEU A 300 -3.48 15.51 -2.13
N VAL A 301 -4.23 16.08 -1.18
CA VAL A 301 -5.69 15.91 -1.14
C VAL A 301 -6.35 16.57 -2.35
N GLY A 302 -5.84 17.70 -2.84
CA GLY A 302 -6.31 18.31 -4.08
C GLY A 302 -6.13 17.40 -5.30
N ILE A 303 -4.94 16.79 -5.44
CA ILE A 303 -4.65 15.82 -6.50
C ILE A 303 -5.52 14.55 -6.33
N GLN A 304 -5.77 14.12 -5.09
CA GLN A 304 -6.65 13.00 -4.79
C GLN A 304 -8.08 13.25 -5.24
N MET A 305 -8.61 14.45 -4.97
CA MET A 305 -9.95 14.86 -5.43
C MET A 305 -10.01 14.90 -6.95
N LEU A 306 -9.01 15.49 -7.60
CA LEU A 306 -8.95 15.58 -9.06
C LEU A 306 -8.91 14.18 -9.70
N SER A 307 -8.03 13.29 -9.23
CA SER A 307 -7.96 11.91 -9.74
C SER A 307 -9.25 11.14 -9.51
N GLY A 308 -9.93 11.33 -8.37
CA GLY A 308 -11.25 10.74 -8.10
C GLY A 308 -12.34 11.25 -9.05
N ILE A 309 -12.35 12.55 -9.35
CA ILE A 309 -13.26 13.15 -10.34
C ILE A 309 -12.99 12.59 -11.74
N ILE A 310 -11.71 12.44 -12.11
CA ILE A 310 -11.33 11.83 -13.41
C ILE A 310 -11.86 10.40 -13.50
N LEU A 311 -11.70 9.60 -12.44
CA LEU A 311 -12.24 8.24 -12.38
C LEU A 311 -13.76 8.23 -12.56
N ALA A 312 -14.47 9.14 -11.89
CA ALA A 312 -15.92 9.20 -11.93
C ALA A 312 -16.50 9.72 -13.26
N ARG A 313 -15.74 10.49 -14.05
CA ARG A 313 -16.25 11.16 -15.26
C ARG A 313 -15.69 10.65 -16.58
N PHE A 314 -14.55 9.97 -16.58
CA PHE A 314 -13.83 9.58 -17.80
C PHE A 314 -13.70 8.05 -17.94
N ALA A 315 -14.75 7.31 -17.56
CA ALA A 315 -14.82 5.85 -17.70
C ALA A 315 -13.67 5.10 -17.01
N ILE A 316 -13.27 5.56 -15.82
CA ILE A 316 -12.30 4.90 -14.93
C ILE A 316 -10.97 4.54 -15.65
N PRO A 317 -10.23 5.52 -16.20
CA PRO A 317 -9.04 5.21 -16.98
C PRO A 317 -7.92 4.65 -16.11
N ALA A 318 -7.16 3.67 -16.63
CA ALA A 318 -6.18 2.90 -15.85
C ALA A 318 -5.13 3.78 -15.13
N PHE A 319 -4.62 4.81 -15.82
CA PHE A 319 -3.65 5.74 -15.22
C PHE A 319 -4.21 6.49 -14.01
N ALA A 320 -5.50 6.86 -14.04
CA ALA A 320 -6.15 7.56 -12.94
C ALA A 320 -6.37 6.64 -11.74
N GLN A 321 -6.59 5.34 -11.97
CA GLN A 321 -6.71 4.35 -10.89
C GLN A 321 -5.40 4.24 -10.12
N THR A 322 -4.29 4.07 -10.84
CA THR A 322 -2.95 4.02 -10.24
C THR A 322 -2.62 5.34 -9.54
N THR A 323 -2.92 6.48 -10.18
CA THR A 323 -2.68 7.80 -9.59
C THR A 323 -3.45 7.97 -8.29
N HIS A 324 -4.74 7.61 -8.27
CA HIS A 324 -5.59 7.74 -7.10
C HIS A 324 -5.10 6.88 -5.93
N LEU A 325 -4.64 5.66 -6.18
CA LEU A 325 -4.06 4.78 -5.16
C LEU A 325 -2.74 5.33 -4.60
N VAL A 326 -1.84 5.77 -5.48
CA VAL A 326 -0.50 6.25 -5.10
C VAL A 326 -0.61 7.57 -4.33
N VAL A 327 -1.44 8.50 -4.80
CA VAL A 327 -1.64 9.79 -4.13
C VAL A 327 -2.33 9.59 -2.77
N ALA A 328 -3.27 8.64 -2.64
CA ALA A 328 -3.88 8.30 -1.35
C ALA A 328 -2.83 7.84 -0.33
N THR A 329 -1.93 6.94 -0.73
CA THR A 329 -0.89 6.41 0.17
C THR A 329 0.17 7.45 0.52
N LEU A 330 0.54 8.33 -0.41
CA LEU A 330 1.41 9.47 -0.14
C LEU A 330 0.75 10.47 0.83
N LEU A 331 -0.53 10.78 0.62
CA LEU A 331 -1.31 11.65 1.51
C LEU A 331 -1.36 11.07 2.92
N PHE A 332 -1.65 9.78 3.05
CA PHE A 332 -1.65 9.06 4.31
C PHE A 332 -0.29 9.13 5.02
N GLY A 333 0.80 8.86 4.29
CA GLY A 333 2.16 8.96 4.83
C GLY A 333 2.53 10.37 5.30
N ALA A 334 2.12 11.40 4.55
CA ALA A 334 2.34 12.81 4.92
C ALA A 334 1.56 13.19 6.18
N GLN A 335 0.29 12.79 6.28
CA GLN A 335 -0.55 13.00 7.46
C GLN A 335 0.01 12.24 8.67
N PHE A 336 0.51 11.03 8.48
CA PHE A 336 1.08 10.22 9.58
C PHE A 336 2.36 10.88 10.10
N TYR A 337 3.23 11.36 9.22
CA TYR A 337 4.42 12.11 9.64
C TYR A 337 4.07 13.43 10.33
N LEU A 338 3.04 14.14 9.85
CA LEU A 338 2.51 15.34 10.53
C LEU A 338 2.01 15.01 11.94
N LEU A 339 1.26 13.92 12.11
CA LEU A 339 0.81 13.44 13.43
C LEU A 339 2.00 13.21 14.38
N LEU A 340 3.07 12.57 13.90
CA LEU A 340 4.28 12.36 14.70
C LEU A 340 4.95 13.68 15.13
N LEU A 341 5.02 14.65 14.21
CA LEU A 341 5.54 16.00 14.49
C LEU A 341 4.69 16.76 15.52
N LEU A 342 3.37 16.59 15.49
CA LEU A 342 2.45 17.22 16.43
C LEU A 342 2.47 16.54 17.80
N ASN A 343 2.76 15.23 17.87
CA ASN A 343 2.66 14.46 19.10
C ASN A 343 3.82 14.70 20.08
N LYS A 344 5.06 14.80 19.59
CA LYS A 344 6.25 14.73 20.44
C LYS A 344 6.65 16.11 21.01
N GLN A 345 6.56 16.25 22.33
CA GLN A 345 6.97 17.45 23.06
C GLN A 345 8.49 17.49 23.27
N ARG A 346 9.04 18.71 23.29
CA ARG A 346 10.44 18.96 23.67
C ARG A 346 10.57 18.83 25.19
N HIS A 347 10.81 17.60 25.67
CA HIS A 347 11.31 17.38 27.03
C HIS A 347 12.84 17.50 27.05
#